data_AF-A0A368KF08-F1
#
_entry.id   AF-A0A368KF08-F1
#
_cell.length_a   1.000
_cell.length_b   1.000
_cell.length_c   1.000
_cell.angle_alpha   90.00
_cell.angle_beta   90.00
_cell.angle_gamma   90.00
#
_symmetry.space_group_name_H-M   'P 1'
#
loop_
_entity.id
_entity.type
_entity.pdbx_description
1 polymer ?
#
loop_
_entity_poly.entity_id
_entity_poly.type
_entity_poly.pdbx_seq_one_letter_code
_entity_poly.pdbx_strand_id
1 'polypeptide(L)'
;MRSLAMIAAGFAIACAHAGMPAPFDAAALQAWARKPWDKAALMNTTVEVGRYRGVSVVAEHPCSDVCPQYTVRIIHYRLPPGAACASVGGVEREVLVPIAITMRSEMFCIPEPLVASGLYYAK
;
A
#
# COMPACT_ATOMS: atom_id res chain seq x y z
N MET A 1 23.48 48.18 42.78
CA MET A 1 22.66 47.67 41.67
C MET A 1 23.55 46.90 40.72
N ARG A 2 23.40 45.58 40.62
CA ARG A 2 23.70 44.74 39.44
C ARG A 2 23.49 43.27 39.82
N SER A 3 22.26 42.82 39.58
CA SER A 3 21.86 41.41 39.66
C SER A 3 22.40 40.68 38.44
N LEU A 4 23.08 39.54 38.62
CA LEU A 4 23.42 38.60 37.57
C LEU A 4 22.69 37.28 37.85
N ALA A 5 21.57 37.07 37.17
CA ALA A 5 20.91 35.78 37.08
C ALA A 5 21.57 34.99 35.94
N MET A 6 22.24 33.88 36.26
CA MET A 6 22.70 32.93 35.25
C MET A 6 21.61 31.89 34.98
N ILE A 7 21.14 31.87 33.74
CA ILE A 7 20.15 30.95 33.20
C ILE A 7 20.83 29.58 33.01
N ALA A 8 20.34 28.56 33.72
CA ALA A 8 20.72 27.17 33.49
C ALA A 8 20.02 26.68 32.21
N ALA A 9 20.77 26.58 31.10
CA ALA A 9 20.30 25.96 29.87
C ALA A 9 20.27 24.44 30.04
N GLY A 10 19.08 23.88 30.28
CA GLY A 10 18.84 22.44 30.23
C GLY A 10 18.90 21.96 28.78
N PHE A 11 19.96 21.24 28.43
CA PHE A 11 20.04 20.48 27.17
C PHE A 11 19.14 19.26 27.28
N ALA A 12 17.96 19.31 26.67
CA ALA A 12 17.14 18.12 26.43
C ALA A 12 17.85 17.25 25.40
N ILE A 13 18.41 16.11 25.84
CA ILE A 13 18.93 15.09 24.96
C ILE A 13 17.73 14.37 24.33
N ALA A 14 17.32 14.83 23.15
CA ALA A 14 16.39 14.08 22.32
C ALA A 14 17.09 12.81 21.84
N CYS A 15 16.66 11.65 22.33
CA CYS A 15 17.08 10.35 21.82
C CYS A 15 16.60 10.22 20.36
N ALA A 16 17.45 10.60 19.42
CA ALA A 16 17.30 10.24 18.02
C ALA A 16 17.47 8.72 17.91
N HIS A 17 16.34 8.00 17.88
CA HIS A 17 16.32 6.58 17.56
C HIS A 17 16.69 6.43 16.08
N ALA A 18 17.98 6.25 15.85
CA ALA A 18 18.53 5.96 14.54
C ALA A 18 17.98 4.61 14.03
N GLY A 19 17.10 4.68 13.03
CA GLY A 19 17.31 3.91 11.80
C GLY A 19 17.05 2.41 11.85
N MET A 20 15.90 1.96 12.38
CA MET A 20 15.22 0.86 11.70
C MET A 20 14.42 1.46 10.53
N PRO A 21 14.49 0.91 9.30
CA PRO A 21 13.57 1.33 8.26
C PRO A 21 12.17 1.21 8.85
N ALA A 22 11.42 2.32 8.87
CA ALA A 22 10.06 2.29 9.36
C ALA A 22 9.35 1.13 8.64
N PRO A 23 8.69 0.21 9.38
CA PRO A 23 7.92 -0.85 8.77
C PRO A 23 7.01 -0.24 7.71
N PHE A 24 6.80 -0.95 6.58
CA PHE A 24 5.82 -0.52 5.61
C PHE A 24 4.43 -0.66 6.23
N ASP A 25 4.02 0.38 6.94
CA ASP A 25 2.85 0.44 7.81
C ASP A 25 1.60 0.85 7.03
N ALA A 26 0.48 1.01 7.74
CA ALA A 26 -0.79 1.35 7.11
C ALA A 26 -0.75 2.71 6.39
N ALA A 27 -0.05 3.69 6.97
CA ALA A 27 0.07 5.02 6.38
C ALA A 27 0.95 5.01 5.13
N ALA A 28 2.08 4.30 5.17
CA ALA A 28 2.95 4.10 4.01
C ALA A 28 2.23 3.35 2.88
N LEU A 29 1.45 2.32 3.22
CA LEU A 29 0.64 1.56 2.26
C LEU A 29 -0.42 2.45 1.58
N GLN A 30 -1.18 3.23 2.37
CA GLN A 30 -2.17 4.17 1.81
C GLN A 30 -1.50 5.29 1.00
N ALA A 31 -0.35 5.82 1.45
CA ALA A 31 0.40 6.83 0.72
C ALA A 31 0.90 6.30 -0.62
N TRP A 32 1.40 5.06 -0.66
CA TRP A 32 1.77 4.39 -1.91
C TRP A 32 0.56 4.25 -2.84
N ALA A 33 -0.57 3.78 -2.31
CA ALA A 33 -1.80 3.57 -3.08
C ALA A 33 -2.39 4.86 -3.69
N ARG A 34 -2.09 6.03 -3.12
CA ARG A 34 -2.50 7.34 -3.67
C ARG A 34 -1.61 7.84 -4.80
N LYS A 35 -0.42 7.27 -4.98
CA LYS A 35 0.52 7.75 -6.00
C LYS A 35 -0.12 7.65 -7.40
N PRO A 36 0.02 8.71 -8.22
CA PRO A 36 -0.28 8.59 -9.64
C PRO A 36 0.67 7.55 -10.24
N TRP A 37 0.22 6.94 -11.33
CA TRP A 37 0.93 5.85 -11.98
C TRP A 37 0.73 5.96 -13.47
N ASP A 38 1.73 5.53 -14.22
CA ASP A 38 1.69 5.51 -15.68
C ASP A 38 1.05 4.18 -16.13
N LYS A 39 -0.17 4.28 -16.66
CA LYS A 39 -0.91 3.12 -17.16
C LYS A 39 -0.21 2.44 -18.33
N ALA A 40 0.38 3.24 -19.24
CA ALA A 40 1.05 2.70 -20.41
C ALA A 40 2.32 1.95 -20.03
N ALA A 41 3.04 2.44 -19.01
CA ALA A 41 4.24 1.77 -18.53
C ALA A 41 3.95 0.50 -17.71
N LEU A 42 2.80 0.44 -17.02
CA LEU A 42 2.51 -0.63 -16.06
C LEU A 42 1.47 -1.65 -16.52
N MET A 43 0.75 -1.43 -17.61
CA MET A 43 -0.25 -2.40 -18.10
C MET A 43 0.30 -3.83 -18.22
N ASN A 44 -0.50 -4.80 -17.76
CA ASN A 44 -0.17 -6.22 -17.71
C ASN A 44 1.08 -6.56 -16.87
N THR A 45 1.37 -5.76 -15.85
CA THR A 45 2.46 -6.02 -14.90
C THR A 45 1.96 -6.24 -13.48
N THR A 46 2.79 -6.89 -12.67
CA THR A 46 2.66 -6.92 -11.22
C THR A 46 3.87 -6.25 -10.58
N VAL A 47 3.63 -5.27 -9.71
CA VAL A 47 4.68 -4.53 -9.01
C VAL A 47 4.66 -4.88 -7.52
N GLU A 48 5.83 -5.15 -6.95
CA GLU A 48 5.95 -5.31 -5.49
C GLU A 48 5.84 -3.95 -4.80
N VAL A 49 4.90 -3.83 -3.86
CA VAL A 49 4.64 -2.60 -3.11
C VAL A 49 5.49 -2.55 -1.84
N GLY A 50 5.62 -3.69 -1.18
CA GLY A 50 6.33 -3.85 0.08
C GLY A 50 5.74 -4.98 0.91
N ARG A 51 6.02 -4.99 2.21
CA ARG A 51 5.45 -5.97 3.16
C ARG A 51 4.64 -5.27 4.25
N TYR A 52 3.35 -5.50 4.28
CA TYR A 52 2.48 -5.05 5.38
C TYR A 52 2.18 -6.22 6.30
N ARG A 53 2.38 -6.06 7.62
CA ARG A 53 2.27 -7.14 8.62
C ARG A 53 3.08 -8.40 8.25
N GLY A 54 4.26 -8.21 7.64
CA GLY A 54 5.16 -9.28 7.23
C GLY A 54 4.79 -10.00 5.92
N VAL A 55 3.63 -9.71 5.34
CA VAL A 55 3.12 -10.34 4.13
C VAL A 55 3.32 -9.42 2.93
N SER A 56 3.78 -9.99 1.81
CA SER A 56 4.01 -9.23 0.59
C SER A 56 2.71 -8.65 0.05
N VAL A 57 2.74 -7.36 -0.27
CA VAL A 57 1.68 -6.63 -0.94
C VAL A 57 2.15 -6.31 -2.35
N VAL A 58 1.26 -6.51 -3.32
CA VAL A 58 1.54 -6.28 -4.73
C VAL A 58 0.46 -5.39 -5.34
N ALA A 59 0.81 -4.70 -6.41
CA ALA A 59 -0.11 -3.98 -7.27
C ALA A 59 -0.12 -4.67 -8.63
N GLU A 60 -1.25 -5.30 -8.96
CA GLU A 60 -1.50 -5.90 -10.25
C GLU A 60 -2.17 -4.87 -11.17
N HIS A 61 -1.73 -4.82 -12.43
CA HIS A 61 -2.20 -3.86 -13.42
C HIS A 61 -2.86 -4.55 -14.62
N PRO A 62 -3.96 -5.30 -14.41
CA PRO A 62 -4.60 -6.01 -15.51
C PRO A 62 -5.13 -5.00 -16.52
N CYS A 63 -4.96 -5.34 -17.79
CA CYS A 63 -5.45 -4.55 -18.91
C CYS A 63 -5.99 -5.48 -19.99
N SER A 64 -6.86 -4.95 -20.85
CA SER A 64 -7.42 -5.72 -21.94
C SER A 64 -7.53 -4.94 -23.25
N ASP A 65 -8.50 -5.22 -24.11
CA ASP A 65 -8.52 -4.78 -25.52
C ASP A 65 -8.28 -3.27 -25.73
N VAL A 66 -8.63 -2.43 -24.75
CA VAL A 66 -8.47 -0.97 -24.79
C VAL A 66 -7.33 -0.49 -23.89
N CYS A 67 -6.14 -1.07 -24.04
CA CYS A 67 -4.95 -0.60 -23.34
C CYS A 67 -4.39 0.72 -23.93
N PRO A 68 -3.82 1.62 -23.09
CA PRO A 68 -3.74 1.56 -21.62
C PRO A 68 -4.95 2.21 -20.93
N GLN A 69 -5.99 2.59 -21.67
CA GLN A 69 -7.13 3.36 -21.15
C GLN A 69 -7.90 2.60 -20.07
N TYR A 70 -8.04 1.27 -20.24
CA TYR A 70 -8.74 0.39 -19.29
C TYR A 70 -7.80 -0.42 -18.40
N THR A 71 -6.53 -0.05 -18.31
CA THR A 71 -5.66 -0.61 -17.28
C THR A 71 -6.19 -0.18 -15.92
N VAL A 72 -6.45 -1.14 -15.04
CA VAL A 72 -6.79 -0.87 -13.64
C VAL A 72 -5.58 -1.19 -12.77
N ARG A 73 -5.58 -0.71 -11.53
CA ARG A 73 -4.61 -1.10 -10.49
C ARG A 73 -5.36 -1.76 -9.35
N ILE A 74 -4.93 -2.95 -8.97
CA ILE A 74 -5.50 -3.73 -7.86
C ILE A 74 -4.38 -4.01 -6.86
N ILE A 75 -4.50 -3.49 -5.64
CA ILE A 75 -3.50 -3.67 -4.58
C ILE A 75 -4.00 -4.73 -3.61
N HIS A 76 -3.27 -5.83 -3.49
CA HIS A 76 -3.66 -6.98 -2.68
C HIS A 76 -2.46 -7.67 -2.05
N TYR A 77 -2.71 -8.52 -1.06
CA TYR A 77 -1.69 -9.42 -0.54
C TYR A 77 -1.37 -10.50 -1.57
N ARG A 78 -0.09 -10.81 -1.69
CA ARG A 78 0.38 -12.10 -2.20
C ARG A 78 0.46 -13.07 -1.02
N LEU A 79 -0.62 -13.83 -0.83
CA LEU A 79 -0.70 -14.76 0.28
C LEU A 79 0.34 -15.89 0.15
N PRO A 80 0.97 -16.30 1.26
CA PRO A 80 1.69 -17.56 1.29
C PRO A 80 0.75 -18.73 0.95
N PRO A 81 1.25 -19.82 0.35
CA PRO A 81 0.44 -21.00 0.07
C PRO A 81 -0.31 -21.49 1.32
N GLY A 82 -1.62 -21.70 1.21
CA GLY A 82 -2.47 -22.20 2.29
C GLY A 82 -2.84 -21.18 3.39
N ALA A 83 -2.36 -19.93 3.32
CA ALA A 83 -2.77 -18.89 4.26
C ALA A 83 -4.19 -18.40 3.96
N ALA A 84 -5.03 -18.28 4.98
CA ALA A 84 -6.34 -17.63 4.86
C ALA A 84 -6.20 -16.11 4.85
N CYS A 85 -7.06 -15.40 4.12
CA CYS A 85 -6.96 -13.94 4.04
C CYS A 85 -7.08 -13.25 5.42
N ALA A 86 -8.02 -13.72 6.25
CA ALA A 86 -8.22 -13.17 7.58
C ALA A 86 -7.01 -13.37 8.52
N SER A 87 -6.22 -14.45 8.35
CA SER A 87 -5.08 -14.74 9.25
C SER A 87 -3.91 -13.75 9.09
N VAL A 88 -3.86 -13.03 7.97
CA VAL A 88 -2.86 -11.98 7.71
C VAL A 88 -3.41 -10.57 7.93
N GLY A 89 -4.61 -10.45 8.50
CA GLY A 89 -5.31 -9.17 8.65
C GLY A 89 -5.76 -8.57 7.31
N GLY A 90 -6.00 -9.43 6.33
CA GLY A 90 -6.64 -9.06 5.08
C GLY A 90 -8.14 -9.22 5.14
N VAL A 91 -8.80 -8.65 4.14
CA VAL A 91 -10.24 -8.71 3.95
C VAL A 91 -10.50 -9.12 2.50
N GLU A 92 -11.30 -10.16 2.31
CA GLU A 92 -11.65 -10.66 0.98
C GLU A 92 -12.59 -9.67 0.28
N ARG A 93 -12.30 -9.36 -0.98
CA ARG A 93 -13.12 -8.49 -1.82
C ARG A 93 -13.21 -9.05 -3.23
N GLU A 94 -14.43 -9.03 -3.74
CA GLU A 94 -14.70 -9.25 -5.16
C GLU A 94 -14.36 -7.97 -5.92
N VAL A 95 -13.54 -8.10 -6.96
CA VAL A 95 -13.08 -6.99 -7.80
C VAL A 95 -13.32 -7.34 -9.26
N LEU A 96 -13.80 -6.36 -10.03
CA LEU A 96 -13.96 -6.49 -11.48
C LEU A 96 -12.61 -6.30 -12.17
N VAL A 97 -12.14 -7.36 -12.81
CA VAL A 97 -10.90 -7.43 -13.59
C VAL A 97 -11.25 -7.38 -15.08
N PRO A 98 -10.63 -6.48 -15.87
CA PRO A 98 -10.85 -6.45 -17.31
C PRO A 98 -10.27 -7.69 -18.00
N ILE A 99 -11.06 -8.34 -18.86
CA ILE A 99 -10.66 -9.49 -19.67
C ILE A 99 -11.37 -9.46 -21.03
N ALA A 100 -10.58 -9.49 -22.10
CA ALA A 100 -11.02 -9.14 -23.46
C ALA A 100 -12.01 -7.95 -23.45
N ILE A 101 -13.17 -8.16 -24.08
CA ILE A 101 -14.26 -7.18 -24.20
C ILE A 101 -15.16 -7.09 -22.96
N THR A 102 -14.85 -7.80 -21.87
CA THR A 102 -15.72 -7.93 -20.69
C THR A 102 -14.97 -7.71 -19.37
N MET A 103 -15.70 -7.79 -18.25
CA MET A 103 -15.18 -7.80 -16.90
C MET A 103 -15.46 -9.16 -16.26
N ARG A 104 -14.51 -9.67 -15.48
CA ARG A 104 -14.68 -10.85 -14.64
C ARG A 104 -14.55 -10.47 -13.18
N SER A 105 -15.45 -10.99 -12.35
CA SER A 105 -15.31 -10.92 -10.91
C SER A 105 -14.23 -11.88 -10.43
N GLU A 106 -13.26 -11.37 -9.69
CA GLU A 106 -12.23 -12.17 -9.02
C GLU A 106 -12.12 -11.80 -7.54
N MET A 107 -11.80 -12.79 -6.71
CA MET A 107 -11.64 -12.62 -5.28
C MET A 107 -10.19 -12.30 -4.93
N PHE A 108 -9.96 -11.17 -4.26
CA PHE A 108 -8.65 -10.74 -3.80
C PHE A 108 -8.61 -10.63 -2.27
N CYS A 109 -7.45 -10.92 -1.69
CA CYS A 109 -7.19 -10.63 -0.28
C CYS A 109 -6.57 -9.24 -0.13
N ILE A 110 -7.33 -8.28 0.38
CA ILE A 110 -6.92 -6.88 0.43
C ILE A 110 -6.48 -6.50 1.85
N PRO A 111 -5.36 -5.78 2.04
CA PRO A 111 -5.02 -5.20 3.34
C PRO A 111 -6.16 -4.34 3.92
N GLU A 112 -6.55 -4.59 5.18
CA GLU A 112 -7.67 -3.90 5.82
C GLU A 112 -7.63 -2.35 5.72
N PRO A 113 -6.48 -1.67 5.90
CA PRO A 113 -6.44 -0.21 5.76
C PRO A 113 -6.76 0.30 4.34
N LEU A 114 -6.54 -0.52 3.30
CA LEU A 114 -6.90 -0.16 1.93
C LEU A 114 -8.38 -0.42 1.66
N VAL A 115 -8.96 -1.44 2.27
CA VAL A 115 -10.42 -1.63 2.26
C VAL A 115 -11.12 -0.47 2.95
N ALA A 116 -10.67 -0.08 4.15
CA ALA A 116 -11.26 1.01 4.92
C ALA A 116 -11.18 2.37 4.20
N SER A 117 -10.15 2.58 3.37
CA SER A 117 -9.94 3.83 2.61
C SER A 117 -10.41 3.78 1.16
N GLY A 118 -10.81 2.61 0.64
CA GLY A 118 -11.19 2.41 -0.76
C GLY A 118 -10.02 2.52 -1.75
N LEU A 119 -8.76 2.50 -1.29
CA LEU A 119 -7.57 2.76 -2.10
C LEU A 119 -6.97 1.50 -2.76
N TYR A 120 -7.60 0.34 -2.59
CA TYR A 120 -7.11 -0.92 -3.17
C TYR A 120 -7.36 -1.04 -4.68
N TYR A 121 -8.21 -0.18 -5.25
CA TYR A 121 -8.59 -0.22 -6.64
C TYR A 121 -8.53 1.19 -7.25
N ALA A 122 -7.92 1.31 -8.43
CA ALA A 122 -7.93 2.54 -9.23
C ALA A 122 -8.09 2.20 -10.71
N LYS A 123 -8.77 3.08 -11.45
CA LYS A 123 -8.96 2.93 -12.90
C LYS A 123 -8.06 3.80 -13.72
#